data_AF-A0A2N8RJ84-F1
#
_entry.id   AF-A0A2N8RJ84-F1
#
_cell.length_a   1.000
_cell.length_b   1.000
_cell.length_c   1.000
_cell.angle_alpha   90.00
_cell.angle_beta   90.00
_cell.angle_gamma   90.00
#
_symmetry.space_group_name_H-M   'P 1'
#
loop_
_entity.id
_entity.type
_entity.pdbx_description
1 polymer ?
#
loop_
_entity_poly.entity_id
_entity_poly.type
_entity_poly.pdbx_seq_one_letter_code
_entity_poly.pdbx_strand_id
1 'polypeptide(L)'
;MKPRIEVVGVDSLLLRLFDQIDEHNMPWMLAATQRVRDAFGGALIDLVPSYTTLLVHYDLTRLNDQQARQHLHQVLEGLQPTAAESARQHDIPVWYDPSVGPELQALGERSGLGVAGVIEQHSAHIYQVFALGFAPGFAFLGLVDERLASPRLATPRKQVPAGSLGIADRQTAIYPLVSPGGWNLIGRSPVRLFDRELDGYSLWQPGDRVRFVPIERAEFVRLGGDDSPFEETTA
;
A
#
# COMPACT_ATOMS: atom_id res chain seq x y z
N MET A 1 15.14 -15.68 -7.06
CA MET A 1 15.37 -14.98 -5.78
C MET A 1 16.87 -14.91 -5.51
N LYS A 2 17.42 -13.74 -5.16
CA LYS A 2 18.84 -13.56 -4.78
C LYS A 2 18.89 -12.68 -3.51
N PRO A 3 18.65 -13.27 -2.33
CA PRO A 3 18.46 -12.48 -1.13
C PRO A 3 19.76 -11.80 -0.68
N ARG A 4 19.63 -10.60 -0.14
CA ARG A 4 20.74 -9.78 0.35
C ARG A 4 20.38 -9.15 1.69
N ILE A 5 21.37 -9.10 2.59
CA ILE A 5 21.24 -8.43 3.89
C ILE A 5 22.03 -7.12 3.81
N GLU A 6 21.32 -6.00 3.90
CA GLU A 6 21.86 -4.65 3.85
C GLU A 6 21.83 -4.04 5.27
N VAL A 7 22.85 -3.27 5.64
CA VAL A 7 22.89 -2.57 6.92
C VAL A 7 22.27 -1.19 6.73
N VAL A 8 21.24 -0.89 7.51
CA VAL A 8 20.54 0.41 7.45
C VAL A 8 20.57 1.16 8.78
N GLY A 9 20.99 0.50 9.85
CA GLY A 9 21.24 1.09 11.17
C GLY A 9 22.08 0.15 12.03
N VAL A 10 22.43 0.60 13.24
CA VAL A 10 23.18 -0.22 14.20
C VAL A 10 22.35 -1.39 14.73
N ASP A 11 21.04 -1.20 14.84
CA ASP A 11 20.02 -2.12 15.35
C ASP A 11 19.06 -2.59 14.24
N SER A 12 19.38 -2.30 12.98
CA SER A 12 18.45 -2.42 11.86
C SER A 12 19.10 -3.01 10.62
N LEU A 13 18.52 -4.11 10.13
CA LEU A 13 18.94 -4.80 8.91
C LEU A 13 17.79 -4.77 7.89
N LEU A 14 18.13 -4.58 6.62
CA LEU A 14 17.18 -4.67 5.52
C LEU A 14 17.44 -5.96 4.75
N LEU A 15 16.47 -6.88 4.79
CA LEU A 15 16.50 -8.09 3.99
C LEU A 15 15.83 -7.84 2.64
N ARG A 16 16.60 -7.78 1.57
CA ARG A 16 16.09 -7.68 0.19
C ARG A 16 15.96 -9.07 -0.41
N LEU A 17 14.74 -9.50 -0.76
CA LEU A 17 14.51 -10.81 -1.37
C LEU A 17 14.52 -10.74 -2.91
N PHE A 18 14.07 -9.61 -3.45
CA PHE A 18 13.84 -9.42 -4.88
C PHE A 18 14.37 -8.07 -5.38
N ASP A 19 14.59 -7.97 -6.68
CA ASP A 19 15.09 -6.76 -7.33
C ASP A 19 13.98 -5.96 -8.00
N GLN A 20 12.82 -6.57 -8.22
CA GLN A 20 11.68 -5.99 -8.91
C GLN A 20 10.38 -6.28 -8.15
N ILE A 21 9.46 -5.33 -8.23
CA ILE A 21 8.11 -5.46 -7.67
C ILE A 21 7.32 -6.42 -8.58
N ASP A 22 6.81 -7.50 -7.99
CA ASP A 22 5.97 -8.49 -8.66
C ASP A 22 5.02 -9.07 -7.61
N GLU A 23 3.74 -9.16 -7.93
CA GLU A 23 2.70 -9.70 -7.03
C GLU A 23 2.94 -11.18 -6.71
N HIS A 24 3.57 -11.94 -7.62
CA HIS A 24 3.92 -13.35 -7.40
C HIS A 24 4.97 -13.53 -6.29
N ASN A 25 5.66 -12.46 -5.89
CA ASN A 25 6.62 -12.48 -4.80
C ASN A 25 5.97 -12.33 -3.42
N MET A 26 4.70 -11.88 -3.35
CA MET A 26 4.03 -11.64 -2.06
C MET A 26 4.01 -12.87 -1.14
N PRO A 27 3.72 -14.09 -1.63
CA PRO A 27 3.75 -15.29 -0.77
C PRO A 27 5.12 -15.56 -0.13
N TRP A 28 6.21 -15.19 -0.80
CA TRP A 28 7.57 -15.30 -0.28
C TRP A 28 7.87 -14.22 0.76
N MET A 29 7.40 -12.99 0.53
CA MET A 29 7.51 -11.90 1.50
C MET A 29 6.78 -12.22 2.80
N LEU A 30 5.59 -12.81 2.71
CA LEU A 30 4.83 -13.26 3.87
C LEU A 30 5.55 -14.39 4.61
N ALA A 31 6.07 -15.38 3.88
CA ALA A 31 6.84 -16.48 4.47
C ALA A 31 8.08 -15.96 5.23
N ALA A 32 8.83 -15.05 4.62
CA ALA A 32 10.00 -14.45 5.23
C ALA A 32 9.61 -13.63 6.47
N THR A 33 8.53 -12.86 6.41
CA THR A 33 8.02 -12.09 7.54
C THR A 33 7.70 -13.00 8.74
N GLN A 34 6.99 -14.10 8.51
CA GLN A 34 6.67 -15.04 9.58
C GLN A 34 7.94 -15.70 10.15
N ARG A 35 8.84 -16.19 9.29
CA ARG A 35 10.08 -16.84 9.74
C ARG A 35 11.02 -15.89 10.49
N VAL A 36 11.14 -14.62 10.07
CA VAL A 36 11.91 -13.61 10.81
C VAL A 36 11.27 -13.37 12.18
N ARG A 37 9.95 -13.23 12.24
CA ARG A 37 9.22 -13.06 13.50
C ARG A 37 9.52 -14.18 14.49
N ASP A 38 9.47 -15.43 14.00
CA ASP A 38 9.75 -16.60 14.83
C ASP A 38 11.23 -16.69 15.25
N ALA A 39 12.16 -16.40 14.32
CA ALA A 39 13.60 -16.49 14.58
C ALA A 39 14.13 -15.40 15.52
N PHE A 40 13.62 -14.17 15.42
CA PHE A 40 14.04 -13.07 16.29
C PHE A 40 13.26 -13.06 17.61
N GLY A 41 12.03 -13.58 17.61
CA GLY A 41 11.20 -13.74 18.81
C GLY A 41 11.14 -12.46 19.64
N GLY A 42 11.47 -12.57 20.93
CA GLY A 42 11.44 -11.42 21.83
C GLY A 42 12.48 -10.33 21.54
N ALA A 43 13.51 -10.59 20.74
CA ALA A 43 14.49 -9.57 20.35
C ALA A 43 13.99 -8.67 19.21
N LEU A 44 12.88 -9.03 18.54
CA LEU A 44 12.30 -8.22 17.48
C LEU A 44 11.59 -6.99 18.06
N ILE A 45 12.00 -5.79 17.64
CA ILE A 45 11.33 -4.53 17.99
C ILE A 45 10.25 -4.22 16.94
N ASP A 46 10.63 -4.24 15.67
CA ASP A 46 9.71 -3.97 14.56
C ASP A 46 10.10 -4.77 13.31
N LEU A 47 9.11 -5.05 12.46
CA LEU A 47 9.24 -5.84 11.25
C LEU A 47 8.33 -5.31 10.16
N VAL A 48 8.92 -4.65 9.16
CA VAL A 48 8.17 -3.89 8.15
C VAL A 48 8.39 -4.50 6.76
N PRO A 49 7.43 -5.29 6.24
CA PRO A 49 7.48 -5.74 4.86
C PRO A 49 7.13 -4.61 3.90
N SER A 50 7.85 -4.54 2.78
CA SER A 50 7.62 -3.53 1.74
C SER A 50 8.09 -4.04 0.39
N TYR A 51 7.16 -4.42 -0.48
CA TYR A 51 7.38 -4.89 -1.85
C TYR A 51 8.43 -6.03 -1.96
N THR A 52 9.71 -5.67 -2.04
CA THR A 52 10.84 -6.57 -2.25
C THR A 52 11.77 -6.71 -1.04
N THR A 53 11.52 -5.91 0.00
CA THR A 53 12.37 -5.81 1.18
C THR A 53 11.60 -6.00 2.47
N LEU A 54 12.29 -6.46 3.50
CA LEU A 54 11.80 -6.62 4.86
C LEU A 54 12.77 -5.92 5.81
N LEU A 55 12.33 -4.82 6.43
CA LEU A 55 13.10 -4.15 7.47
C LEU A 55 12.96 -4.91 8.77
N VAL A 56 14.09 -5.24 9.40
CA VAL A 56 14.17 -5.96 10.67
C VAL A 56 14.85 -5.05 11.68
N HIS A 57 14.08 -4.55 12.65
CA HIS A 57 14.57 -3.75 13.77
C HIS A 57 14.58 -4.59 15.03
N TYR A 58 15.72 -4.68 15.72
CA TYR A 58 15.91 -5.61 16.83
C TYR A 58 16.68 -5.00 18.00
N ASP A 59 16.48 -5.58 19.19
CA ASP A 59 17.07 -5.12 20.44
C ASP A 59 18.51 -5.61 20.59
N LEU A 60 19.47 -4.67 20.48
CA LEU A 60 20.91 -4.92 20.62
C LEU A 60 21.32 -5.46 21.99
N THR A 61 20.51 -5.26 23.03
CA THR A 61 20.79 -5.81 24.37
C THR A 61 20.50 -7.31 24.44
N ARG A 62 19.73 -7.85 23.49
CA ARG A 62 19.29 -9.25 23.44
C ARG A 62 19.92 -10.03 22.29
N LEU A 63 20.22 -9.35 21.19
CA LEU A 63 20.75 -9.96 19.97
C LEU A 63 21.80 -9.03 19.35
N ASN A 64 23.03 -9.51 19.17
CA ASN A 64 24.06 -8.72 18.49
C ASN A 64 23.98 -8.87 16.96
N ASP A 65 24.68 -8.00 16.22
CA ASP A 65 24.66 -7.97 14.74
C ASP A 65 25.06 -9.32 14.10
N GLN A 66 26.08 -9.98 14.62
CA GLN A 66 26.52 -11.28 14.09
C GLN A 66 25.41 -12.34 14.22
N GLN A 67 24.76 -12.41 15.38
CA GLN A 67 23.65 -13.31 15.63
C GLN A 67 22.43 -12.96 14.76
N ALA A 68 22.10 -11.68 14.63
CA ALA A 68 21.00 -11.23 13.78
C ALA A 68 21.19 -11.64 12.31
N ARG A 69 22.40 -11.46 11.76
CA ARG A 69 22.74 -11.93 10.41
C ARG A 69 22.63 -13.44 10.29
N GLN A 70 23.11 -14.18 11.28
CA GLN A 70 23.01 -15.63 11.30
C GLN A 70 21.55 -16.09 11.28
N HIS A 71 20.67 -15.47 12.06
CA HIS A 71 19.23 -15.74 12.04
C HIS A 71 18.62 -15.45 10.67
N LEU A 72 18.97 -14.32 10.04
CA LEU A 72 18.49 -14.01 8.69
C LEU A 72 18.96 -15.02 7.65
N HIS A 73 20.21 -15.50 7.72
CA HIS A 73 20.68 -16.58 6.85
C HIS A 73 19.85 -17.86 7.05
N GLN A 74 19.59 -18.26 8.28
CA GLN A 74 18.76 -19.43 8.61
C GLN A 74 17.30 -19.28 8.14
N VAL A 75 16.76 -18.06 8.23
CA VAL A 75 15.41 -17.75 7.71
C VAL A 75 15.32 -17.93 6.20
N LEU A 76 16.40 -17.63 5.48
CA LEU A 76 16.45 -17.77 4.02
C LEU A 76 16.68 -19.21 3.57
N GLU A 77 17.37 -20.02 4.38
CA GLU A 77 17.61 -21.44 4.10
C GLU A 77 16.28 -22.19 3.96
N GLY A 78 16.06 -22.78 2.77
CA GLY A 78 14.87 -23.55 2.47
C GLY A 78 13.57 -22.74 2.50
N LEU A 79 13.62 -21.40 2.40
CA LEU A 79 12.41 -20.57 2.31
C LEU A 79 11.52 -21.06 1.15
N GLN A 80 10.22 -21.18 1.42
CA GLN A 80 9.19 -21.55 0.45
C GLN A 80 8.06 -20.53 0.52
N PRO A 81 7.32 -20.29 -0.57
CA PRO A 81 6.18 -19.38 -0.56
C PRO A 81 5.07 -19.93 0.33
N THR A 82 4.36 -19.03 1.01
CA THR A 82 3.14 -19.41 1.73
C THR A 82 2.05 -19.88 0.76
N ALA A 83 1.14 -20.74 1.22
CA ALA A 83 -0.07 -21.06 0.48
C ALA A 83 -0.96 -19.82 0.40
N ALA A 84 -1.56 -19.58 -0.77
CA ALA A 84 -2.36 -18.38 -1.09
C ALA A 84 -3.69 -18.26 -0.31
N GLU A 85 -3.96 -19.15 0.65
CA GLU A 85 -5.28 -19.34 1.25
C GLU A 85 -5.63 -18.33 2.37
N SER A 86 -4.69 -17.48 2.79
CA SER A 86 -4.87 -16.59 3.96
C SER A 86 -5.13 -15.10 3.64
N ALA A 87 -5.04 -14.67 2.38
CA ALA A 87 -5.21 -13.27 2.00
C ALA A 87 -6.70 -12.86 1.98
N ARG A 88 -7.09 -11.92 2.85
CA ARG A 88 -8.46 -11.37 2.85
C ARG A 88 -8.65 -10.51 1.61
N GLN A 89 -9.85 -10.56 1.03
CA GLN A 89 -10.23 -9.67 -0.07
C GLN A 89 -11.17 -8.59 0.44
N HIS A 90 -10.87 -7.34 0.11
CA HIS A 90 -11.64 -6.16 0.46
C HIS A 90 -12.26 -5.53 -0.78
N ASP A 91 -13.57 -5.40 -0.80
CA ASP A 91 -14.29 -4.66 -1.84
C ASP A 91 -14.54 -3.23 -1.34
N ILE A 92 -13.86 -2.25 -1.95
CA ILE A 92 -13.84 -0.87 -1.47
C ILE A 92 -14.70 0.03 -2.36
N PRO A 93 -15.82 0.57 -1.86
CA PRO A 93 -16.63 1.51 -2.63
C PRO A 93 -15.85 2.80 -2.92
N VAL A 94 -15.92 3.26 -4.17
CA VAL A 94 -15.28 4.50 -4.62
C VAL A 94 -16.22 5.28 -5.52
N TRP A 95 -16.41 6.55 -5.19
CA TRP A 95 -17.02 7.52 -6.09
C TRP A 95 -15.92 8.16 -6.95
N TYR A 96 -15.90 7.79 -8.23
CA TYR A 96 -15.01 8.37 -9.24
C TYR A 96 -15.72 9.56 -9.88
N ASP A 97 -15.25 10.77 -9.60
CA ASP A 97 -15.84 11.99 -10.14
C ASP A 97 -14.79 13.10 -10.21
N PRO A 98 -14.76 13.92 -11.28
CA PRO A 98 -13.82 15.04 -11.39
C PRO A 98 -13.87 16.02 -10.23
N SER A 99 -15.02 16.15 -9.54
CA SER A 99 -15.16 17.03 -8.37
C SER A 99 -14.33 16.56 -7.19
N VAL A 100 -14.09 15.26 -7.00
CA VAL A 100 -13.27 14.72 -5.89
C VAL A 100 -11.95 14.10 -6.35
N GLY A 101 -11.82 13.86 -7.66
CA GLY A 101 -10.66 13.37 -8.37
C GLY A 101 -10.27 14.32 -9.52
N PRO A 102 -9.64 15.47 -9.22
CA PRO A 102 -9.29 16.49 -10.22
C PRO A 102 -8.43 15.98 -11.38
N GLU A 103 -7.65 14.92 -11.18
CA GLU A 103 -6.80 14.34 -12.25
C GLU A 103 -7.51 13.29 -13.10
N LEU A 104 -8.75 12.90 -12.77
CA LEU A 104 -9.46 11.82 -13.45
C LEU A 104 -9.61 12.10 -14.96
N GLN A 105 -10.00 13.34 -15.32
CA GLN A 105 -10.15 13.73 -16.73
C GLN A 105 -8.79 13.76 -17.45
N ALA A 106 -7.79 14.43 -16.87
CA ALA A 106 -6.46 14.54 -17.46
C ALA A 106 -5.78 13.17 -17.63
N LEU A 107 -6.02 12.24 -16.70
CA LEU A 107 -5.58 10.85 -16.81
C LEU A 107 -6.30 10.12 -17.96
N GLY A 108 -7.61 10.31 -18.11
CA GLY A 108 -8.39 9.75 -19.22
C GLY A 108 -7.91 10.23 -20.58
N GLU A 109 -7.58 11.52 -20.70
CA GLU A 109 -7.03 12.12 -21.93
C GLU A 109 -5.63 11.57 -22.25
N ARG A 110 -4.72 11.58 -21.27
CA ARG A 110 -3.34 11.09 -21.45
C ARG A 110 -3.27 9.60 -21.80
N SER A 111 -4.12 8.79 -21.20
CA SER A 111 -4.16 7.34 -21.44
C SER A 111 -4.89 6.94 -22.72
N GLY A 112 -5.64 7.87 -23.34
CA GLY A 112 -6.51 7.59 -24.49
C GLY A 112 -7.76 6.79 -24.14
N LEU A 113 -8.06 6.59 -22.86
CA LEU A 113 -9.19 5.78 -22.38
C LEU A 113 -10.45 6.62 -22.11
N GLY A 114 -10.30 7.93 -21.93
CA GLY A 114 -11.33 8.79 -21.36
C GLY A 114 -11.66 8.43 -19.89
N VAL A 115 -12.56 9.19 -19.27
CA VAL A 115 -12.93 8.99 -17.85
C VAL A 115 -13.52 7.59 -17.62
N ALA A 116 -14.47 7.16 -18.44
CA ALA A 116 -15.12 5.87 -18.30
C ALA A 116 -14.12 4.70 -18.39
N GLY A 117 -13.17 4.77 -19.33
CA GLY A 117 -12.14 3.74 -19.48
C GLY A 117 -11.15 3.73 -18.32
N VAL A 118 -10.80 4.87 -17.72
CA VAL A 118 -9.98 4.90 -16.50
C VAL A 118 -10.69 4.19 -15.34
N ILE A 119 -11.98 4.50 -15.13
CA ILE A 119 -12.78 3.88 -14.07
C ILE A 119 -12.87 2.37 -14.27
N GLU A 120 -13.19 1.93 -15.50
CA GLU A 120 -13.27 0.52 -15.85
C GLU A 120 -11.95 -0.20 -15.61
N GLN A 121 -10.84 0.31 -16.16
CA GLN A 121 -9.52 -0.33 -16.02
C GLN A 121 -9.04 -0.36 -14.57
N HIS A 122 -9.25 0.71 -13.81
CA HIS A 122 -8.82 0.76 -12.40
C HIS A 122 -9.67 -0.15 -11.51
N SER A 123 -10.99 -0.23 -11.73
CA SER A 123 -11.88 -1.04 -10.90
C SER A 123 -11.92 -2.53 -11.25
N ALA A 124 -11.55 -2.90 -12.48
CA ALA A 124 -11.52 -4.30 -12.92
C ALA A 124 -10.39 -5.12 -12.26
N HIS A 125 -9.37 -4.46 -11.72
CA HIS A 125 -8.19 -5.12 -11.16
C HIS A 125 -8.35 -5.42 -9.66
N ILE A 126 -7.74 -6.52 -9.21
CA ILE A 126 -7.61 -6.87 -7.80
C ILE A 126 -6.18 -6.59 -7.39
N TYR A 127 -5.98 -5.54 -6.59
CA TYR A 127 -4.67 -5.07 -6.18
C TYR A 127 -4.15 -5.78 -4.95
N GLN A 128 -2.83 -5.94 -4.89
CA GLN A 128 -2.13 -6.47 -3.72
C GLN A 128 -1.71 -5.35 -2.76
N VAL A 129 -1.99 -5.49 -1.45
CA VAL A 129 -1.37 -4.67 -0.40
C VAL A 129 0.08 -5.10 -0.22
N PHE A 130 1.02 -4.28 -0.69
CA PHE A 130 2.46 -4.58 -0.62
C PHE A 130 3.12 -4.07 0.67
N ALA A 131 2.67 -2.92 1.15
CA ALA A 131 3.26 -2.22 2.28
C ALA A 131 2.21 -1.33 2.95
N LEU A 132 2.33 -1.17 4.26
CA LEU A 132 1.62 -0.15 5.03
C LEU A 132 2.64 0.87 5.55
N GLY A 133 2.32 2.15 5.50
CA GLY A 133 3.25 3.22 5.90
C GLY A 133 2.82 4.58 5.40
N PHE A 134 3.67 5.61 5.51
CA PHE A 134 3.34 7.03 5.32
C PHE A 134 2.39 7.61 6.37
N ALA A 135 1.25 6.97 6.60
CA ALA A 135 0.31 7.29 7.68
C ALA A 135 -0.37 6.00 8.18
N PRO A 136 -0.91 5.98 9.42
CA PRO A 136 -1.68 4.83 9.90
C PRO A 136 -2.82 4.47 8.96
N GLY A 137 -2.87 3.21 8.51
CA GLY A 137 -3.86 2.70 7.56
C GLY A 137 -3.61 3.03 6.09
N PHE A 138 -2.56 3.78 5.72
CA PHE A 138 -2.24 4.01 4.32
C PHE A 138 -1.55 2.76 3.74
N ALA A 139 -2.20 2.11 2.77
CA ALA A 139 -1.63 1.00 2.02
C ALA A 139 -1.12 1.45 0.66
N PHE A 140 0.06 0.94 0.30
CA PHE A 140 0.51 0.99 -1.07
C PHE A 140 0.03 -0.24 -1.81
N LEU A 141 -0.87 -0.01 -2.77
CA LEU A 141 -1.46 -1.04 -3.62
C LEU A 141 -0.82 -0.97 -5.00
N GLY A 142 -0.72 -2.11 -5.67
CA GLY A 142 -0.23 -2.17 -7.04
C GLY A 142 -0.44 -3.56 -7.62
N LEU A 143 -0.11 -3.77 -8.90
CA LEU A 143 0.33 -2.73 -9.85
C LEU A 143 -0.84 -2.23 -10.70
N VAL A 144 -0.98 -0.91 -10.88
CA VAL A 144 -1.94 -0.39 -11.86
C VAL A 144 -1.51 -0.72 -13.29
N ASP A 145 -2.48 -0.80 -14.19
CA ASP A 145 -2.24 -0.91 -15.63
C ASP A 145 -1.30 0.19 -16.12
N GLU A 146 -0.36 -0.15 -17.01
CA GLU A 146 0.66 0.78 -17.50
C GLU A 146 0.07 2.02 -18.17
N ARG A 147 -1.14 1.93 -18.75
CA ARG A 147 -1.85 3.06 -19.35
C ARG A 147 -2.34 4.06 -18.29
N LEU A 148 -2.57 3.60 -17.06
CA LEU A 148 -2.96 4.45 -15.92
C LEU A 148 -1.74 5.00 -15.17
N ALA A 149 -0.58 4.36 -15.33
CA ALA A 149 0.62 4.72 -14.61
C ALA A 149 1.00 6.18 -14.90
N SER A 150 1.19 6.96 -13.85
CA SER A 150 1.35 8.42 -13.95
C SER A 150 2.28 8.93 -12.88
N PRO A 151 3.30 9.76 -13.21
CA PRO A 151 4.21 10.28 -12.21
C PRO A 151 3.46 11.11 -11.17
N ARG A 152 4.05 11.27 -10.00
CA ARG A 152 3.57 12.22 -8.99
C ARG A 152 3.51 13.63 -9.58
N LEU A 153 2.62 14.44 -9.04
CA LEU A 153 2.59 15.88 -9.29
C LEU A 153 3.94 16.50 -8.93
N ALA A 154 4.40 17.44 -9.76
CA ALA A 154 5.67 18.12 -9.56
C ALA A 154 5.72 18.92 -8.25
N THR A 155 4.57 19.45 -7.82
CA THR A 155 4.42 20.11 -6.51
C THR A 155 3.32 19.39 -5.73
N PRO A 156 3.66 18.72 -4.62
CA PRO A 156 2.66 18.09 -3.75
C PRO A 156 1.67 19.11 -3.19
N ARG A 157 0.42 18.68 -3.06
CA ARG A 157 -0.62 19.45 -2.36
C ARG A 157 -0.32 19.49 -0.88
N LYS A 158 -0.64 20.62 -0.25
CA LYS A 158 -0.54 20.78 1.20
C LYS A 158 -1.56 19.92 1.95
N GLN A 159 -2.75 19.76 1.37
CA GLN A 159 -3.85 19.00 1.94
C GLN A 159 -4.53 18.18 0.85
N VAL A 160 -4.63 16.88 1.09
CA VAL A 160 -5.43 15.91 0.36
C VAL A 160 -6.48 15.40 1.34
N PRO A 161 -7.78 15.48 1.01
CA PRO A 161 -8.85 14.98 1.87
C PRO A 161 -8.69 13.50 2.24
N ALA A 162 -9.17 13.14 3.42
CA ALA A 162 -9.32 11.74 3.80
C ALA A 162 -10.26 11.03 2.81
N GLY A 163 -10.01 9.75 2.56
CA GLY A 163 -10.73 8.94 1.59
C GLY A 163 -10.34 9.19 0.14
N SER A 164 -9.53 10.20 -0.19
CA SER A 164 -9.08 10.42 -1.57
C SER A 164 -8.34 9.20 -2.11
N LEU A 165 -8.72 8.74 -3.29
CA LEU A 165 -8.06 7.67 -4.03
C LEU A 165 -7.12 8.31 -5.04
N GLY A 166 -5.86 7.88 -5.07
CA GLY A 166 -4.87 8.41 -5.99
C GLY A 166 -4.00 7.35 -6.66
N ILE A 167 -3.38 7.74 -7.77
CA ILE A 167 -2.37 6.98 -8.50
C ILE A 167 -1.04 7.74 -8.53
N ALA A 168 0.05 7.04 -8.26
CA ALA A 168 1.41 7.52 -8.48
C ALA A 168 2.30 6.39 -9.00
N ASP A 169 3.00 6.65 -10.09
CA ASP A 169 3.74 5.67 -10.87
C ASP A 169 2.85 4.46 -11.15
N ARG A 170 3.20 3.26 -10.66
CA ARG A 170 2.41 2.04 -10.85
C ARG A 170 1.57 1.68 -9.61
N GLN A 171 1.37 2.62 -8.70
CA GLN A 171 0.77 2.38 -7.40
C GLN A 171 -0.55 3.13 -7.29
N THR A 172 -1.48 2.56 -6.54
CA THR A 172 -2.74 3.18 -6.14
C THR A 172 -2.89 3.12 -4.62
N ALA A 173 -3.59 4.07 -4.02
CA ALA A 173 -3.74 4.17 -2.57
C ALA A 173 -4.92 5.06 -2.20
N ILE A 174 -5.47 4.82 -1.02
CA ILE A 174 -6.45 5.73 -0.40
C ILE A 174 -5.78 6.43 0.78
N TYR A 175 -5.93 7.75 0.84
CA TYR A 175 -5.47 8.57 1.95
C TYR A 175 -6.37 8.34 3.18
N PRO A 176 -5.87 7.81 4.31
CA PRO A 176 -6.70 7.49 5.48
C PRO A 176 -7.09 8.73 6.30
N LEU A 177 -6.35 9.83 6.14
CA LEU A 177 -6.49 11.07 6.88
C LEU A 177 -6.07 12.25 6.00
N VAL A 178 -6.40 13.47 6.42
CA VAL A 178 -5.98 14.69 5.72
C VAL A 178 -4.47 14.86 5.83
N SER A 179 -3.76 14.82 4.70
CA SER A 179 -2.29 14.91 4.67
C SER A 179 -1.79 15.61 3.41
N PRO A 180 -0.54 16.09 3.37
CA PRO A 180 0.06 16.50 2.10
C PRO A 180 0.20 15.30 1.15
N GLY A 181 0.16 15.53 -0.16
CA GLY A 181 0.22 14.45 -1.14
C GLY A 181 0.38 14.93 -2.58
N GLY A 182 1.17 14.20 -3.36
CA GLY A 182 1.40 14.49 -4.78
C GLY A 182 0.88 13.40 -5.73
N TRP A 183 -0.07 12.58 -5.29
CA TRP A 183 -0.63 11.54 -6.14
C TRP A 183 -1.77 12.12 -7.01
N ASN A 184 -1.96 11.55 -8.20
CA ASN A 184 -3.03 11.95 -9.11
C ASN A 184 -4.35 11.43 -8.54
N LEU A 185 -5.21 12.34 -8.07
CA LEU A 185 -6.46 11.98 -7.42
C LEU A 185 -7.54 11.66 -8.47
N ILE A 186 -8.18 10.50 -8.32
CA ILE A 186 -9.12 9.97 -9.32
C ILE A 186 -10.50 9.64 -8.75
N GLY A 187 -10.68 9.74 -7.43
CA GLY A 187 -11.95 9.46 -6.77
C GLY A 187 -11.85 9.59 -5.25
N ARG A 188 -12.92 9.20 -4.55
CA ARG A 188 -12.97 9.20 -3.08
C ARG A 188 -13.74 7.98 -2.55
N SER A 189 -13.26 7.42 -1.46
CA SER A 189 -13.88 6.31 -0.73
C SER A 189 -14.41 6.78 0.62
N PRO A 190 -15.59 6.30 1.08
CA PRO A 190 -16.12 6.61 2.41
C PRO A 190 -15.54 5.68 3.50
N VAL A 191 -14.72 4.69 3.12
CA VAL A 191 -14.25 3.64 4.02
C VAL A 191 -13.23 4.19 5.01
N ARG A 192 -13.42 3.84 6.29
CA ARG A 192 -12.43 4.07 7.35
C ARG A 192 -11.34 3.00 7.27
N LEU A 193 -10.11 3.44 7.01
CA LEU A 193 -8.96 2.56 6.81
C LEU A 193 -8.17 2.32 8.09
N PHE A 194 -8.28 3.24 9.05
CA PHE A 194 -7.64 3.18 10.35
C PHE A 194 -8.60 3.72 11.41
N ASP A 195 -8.88 2.93 12.45
CA ASP A 195 -9.78 3.30 13.54
C ASP A 195 -9.47 2.43 14.77
N ARG A 196 -9.74 2.95 15.97
CA ARG A 196 -9.57 2.19 17.22
C ARG A 196 -10.56 1.03 17.34
N GLU A 197 -11.68 1.11 16.63
CA GLU A 197 -12.72 0.09 16.60
C GLU A 197 -12.42 -1.05 15.61
N LEU A 198 -11.42 -0.88 14.72
CA LEU A 198 -10.98 -1.95 13.81
C LEU A 198 -10.06 -2.92 14.54
N ASP A 199 -10.22 -4.21 14.24
CA ASP A 199 -9.30 -5.24 14.72
C ASP A 199 -7.88 -4.97 14.18
N GLY A 200 -6.89 -4.93 15.08
CA GLY A 200 -5.53 -4.50 14.75
C GLY A 200 -5.38 -3.04 14.30
N TYR A 201 -6.41 -2.20 14.51
CA TYR A 201 -6.50 -0.78 14.18
C TYR A 201 -6.48 -0.40 12.69
N SER A 202 -6.15 -1.32 11.79
CA SER A 202 -6.03 -1.12 10.34
C SER A 202 -6.94 -2.07 9.60
N LEU A 203 -7.64 -1.58 8.57
CA LEU A 203 -8.55 -2.39 7.76
C LEU A 203 -7.83 -3.56 7.07
N TRP A 204 -6.65 -3.27 6.52
CA TRP A 204 -5.85 -4.21 5.74
C TRP A 204 -4.52 -4.55 6.42
N GLN A 205 -3.98 -5.69 6.01
CA GLN A 205 -2.64 -6.18 6.33
C GLN A 205 -1.83 -6.38 5.04
N PRO A 206 -0.48 -6.34 5.09
CA PRO A 206 0.35 -6.78 3.96
C PRO A 206 -0.07 -8.17 3.51
N GLY A 207 -0.31 -8.36 2.22
CA GLY A 207 -0.84 -9.62 1.68
C GLY A 207 -2.33 -9.61 1.41
N ASP A 208 -3.12 -8.69 1.99
CA ASP A 208 -4.53 -8.55 1.65
C ASP A 208 -4.72 -8.07 0.20
N ARG A 209 -5.86 -8.42 -0.39
CA ARG A 209 -6.27 -8.06 -1.75
C ARG A 209 -7.37 -7.01 -1.73
N VAL A 210 -7.34 -6.07 -2.65
CA VAL A 210 -8.29 -4.95 -2.70
C VAL A 210 -8.87 -4.82 -4.09
N ARG A 211 -10.20 -4.79 -4.18
CA ARG A 211 -10.93 -4.49 -5.42
C ARG A 211 -11.73 -3.22 -5.22
N PHE A 212 -11.55 -2.24 -6.09
CA PHE A 212 -12.34 -1.01 -6.02
C PHE A 212 -13.68 -1.20 -6.74
N VAL A 213 -14.77 -0.78 -6.10
CA VAL A 213 -16.13 -0.90 -6.62
C VAL A 213 -16.65 0.50 -6.91
N PRO A 214 -16.83 0.88 -8.20
CA PRO A 214 -17.40 2.16 -8.56
C PRO A 214 -18.83 2.26 -8.00
N ILE A 215 -19.14 3.39 -7.36
CA ILE A 215 -20.47 3.70 -6.84
C ILE A 215 -20.89 5.12 -7.23
N GLU A 216 -22.20 5.34 -7.26
CA GLU A 216 -22.78 6.65 -7.49
C GLU A 216 -22.67 7.55 -6.26
N ARG A 217 -22.71 8.87 -6.48
CA ARG A 217 -22.63 9.89 -5.42
C ARG A 217 -23.62 9.65 -4.28
N ALA A 218 -24.86 9.27 -4.59
CA ALA A 218 -25.90 9.04 -3.59
C ALA A 218 -25.53 7.91 -2.62
N GLU A 219 -24.93 6.83 -3.14
CA GLU A 219 -24.47 5.71 -2.32
C GLU A 219 -23.24 6.10 -1.49
N PHE A 220 -22.32 6.88 -2.07
CA PHE A 220 -21.14 7.39 -1.39
C PHE A 220 -21.53 8.24 -0.16
N VAL A 221 -22.48 9.16 -0.32
CA VAL A 221 -23.01 9.98 0.78
C VAL A 221 -23.76 9.10 1.79
N ARG A 222 -24.56 8.12 1.35
CA ARG A 222 -25.27 7.19 2.25
C ARG A 222 -24.30 6.40 3.14
N LEU A 223 -23.13 6.06 2.63
CA LEU A 223 -22.06 5.38 3.36
C LEU A 223 -21.25 6.32 4.28
N GLY A 224 -21.61 7.61 4.34
CA GLY A 224 -20.96 8.62 5.19
C GLY A 224 -19.78 9.34 4.53
N GLY A 225 -19.64 9.25 3.22
CA GLY A 225 -18.61 9.97 2.47
C GLY A 225 -18.86 11.48 2.43
N ASP A 226 -17.78 12.26 2.56
CA ASP A 226 -17.79 13.70 2.34
C ASP A 226 -17.72 14.00 0.84
N ASP A 227 -18.80 14.54 0.28
CA ASP A 227 -18.95 14.84 -1.13
C ASP A 227 -18.54 16.27 -1.52
N SER A 228 -17.91 16.99 -0.58
CA SER A 228 -17.33 18.31 -0.84
C SER A 228 -16.33 18.22 -2.00
N PRO A 229 -16.48 19.07 -3.03
CA PRO A 229 -15.50 19.15 -4.11
C PRO A 229 -14.10 19.36 -3.56
N PHE A 230 -13.11 18.84 -4.27
CA PHE A 230 -11.72 19.12 -4.01
C PHE A 230 -11.44 20.56 -4.42
N GLU A 231 -11.16 21.41 -3.43
CA GLU A 231 -10.72 22.78 -3.62
C GLU A 231 -9.21 22.84 -3.39
N GLU A 232 -8.44 23.23 -4.41
CA GLU A 232 -7.04 23.59 -4.19
C GLU A 232 -7.02 24.85 -3.34
N THR A 233 -6.59 24.72 -2.08
CA THR A 233 -6.32 25.87 -1.24
C THR A 233 -5.19 26.66 -1.92
N THR A 234 -5.56 27.70 -2.66
CA THR A 234 -4.63 28.67 -3.22
C THR A 234 -3.95 29.34 -2.03
N ALA A 235 -2.62 29.14 -1.94
CA ALA A 235 -1.78 29.83 -0.97
C ALA A 235 -1.59 31.29 -1.40
#